data_AF-A0A3C0Y6V4-F1
#
_entry.id   AF-A0A3C0Y6V4-F1
#
_cell.length_a   1.000
_cell.length_b   1.000
_cell.length_c   1.000
_cell.angle_alpha   90.00
_cell.angle_beta   90.00
_cell.angle_gamma   90.00
#
_symmetry.space_group_name_H-M   'P 1'
#
loop_
_entity.id
_entity.type
_entity.pdbx_description
1 polymer ?
#
loop_
_entity_poly.entity_id
_entity_poly.type
_entity_poly.pdbx_seq_one_letter_code
_entity_poly.pdbx_strand_id
1 'polypeptide(L)'
;LTYSLALSNPPILVVCDRLTIRIHTQFTGHPTETHNVLLTELDQPDRLALLRRIWLEPESFRPRKTSRDITEEAAKSFATLAAQLRKTGHDPQKVSHFLTQCLFCFFAEDVGLLPDRLFEKMINAKLDLPTKT
;
A
#
# COMPACT_ATOMS: atom_id res chain seq x y z
N LEU A 1 1.71 -8.94 17.61
CA LEU A 1 0.63 -7.92 17.61
C LEU A 1 -0.27 -7.97 18.86
N THR A 2 0.11 -8.68 19.93
CA THR A 2 -0.77 -8.97 21.09
C THR A 2 -1.02 -7.77 22.03
N TYR A 3 -0.30 -6.65 21.87
CA TYR A 3 -0.39 -5.49 22.76
C TYR A 3 -1.52 -4.50 22.41
N SER A 4 -1.98 -4.42 21.14
CA SER A 4 -2.98 -3.43 20.74
C SER A 4 -4.36 -3.71 21.33
N LEU A 5 -4.76 -4.98 21.41
CA LEU A 5 -6.03 -5.41 22.00
C LEU A 5 -6.10 -5.13 23.50
N ALA A 6 -4.98 -5.27 24.21
CA ALA A 6 -4.88 -5.00 25.65
C ALA A 6 -4.97 -3.49 25.97
N LEU A 7 -4.73 -2.61 24.99
CA LEU A 7 -4.74 -1.16 25.13
C LEU A 7 -6.01 -0.51 24.53
N SER A 8 -7.07 -1.28 24.27
CA SER A 8 -8.30 -0.80 23.62
C SER A 8 -8.07 -0.20 22.23
N ASN A 9 -7.08 -0.72 21.50
CA ASN A 9 -6.75 -0.35 20.11
C ASN A 9 -6.56 1.17 19.90
N PRO A 10 -5.52 1.76 20.51
CA PRO A 10 -5.27 3.20 20.38
C PRO A 10 -4.93 3.55 18.92
N PRO A 11 -5.25 4.78 18.46
CA PRO A 11 -5.02 5.19 17.07
C PRO A 11 -3.54 5.28 16.70
N ILE A 12 -2.64 5.39 17.68
CA ILE A 12 -1.19 5.39 17.47
C ILE A 12 -0.56 4.41 18.45
N LEU A 13 0.32 3.54 17.94
CA LEU A 13 1.16 2.64 18.73
C LEU A 13 2.62 2.92 18.41
N VAL A 14 3.39 3.33 19.42
CA VAL A 14 4.82 3.57 19.29
C VAL A 14 5.58 2.41 19.91
N VAL A 15 6.51 1.84 19.16
CA VAL A 15 7.42 0.79 19.63
C VAL A 15 8.86 1.20 19.30
N CYS A 16 9.82 0.70 20.07
CA CYS A 16 11.23 1.06 19.90
C CYS A 16 12.12 -0.17 20.12
N ASP A 17 13.19 -0.28 19.33
CA ASP A 17 14.31 -1.19 19.57
C ASP A 17 15.62 -0.40 19.75
N ARG A 18 16.77 -1.08 19.78
CA ARG A 18 18.08 -0.43 19.99
C ARG A 18 18.50 0.54 18.88
N LEU A 19 17.84 0.52 17.72
CA LEU A 19 18.23 1.27 16.53
C LEU A 19 17.10 2.15 15.98
N THR A 20 15.84 1.77 16.21
CA THR A 20 14.69 2.37 15.52
C THR A 20 13.51 2.58 16.44
N ILE A 21 12.87 3.75 16.33
CA ILE A 21 11.53 4.03 16.82
C ILE A 21 10.56 3.83 15.65
N ARG A 22 9.52 3.01 15.84
CA ARG A 22 8.46 2.77 14.85
C ARG A 22 7.13 3.28 15.39
N ILE A 23 6.44 4.09 14.60
CA ILE A 23 5.14 4.67 14.91
C ILE A 23 4.13 4.01 13.97
N HIS A 24 3.25 3.19 14.52
CA HIS A 24 2.17 2.53 13.79
C HIS A 24 0.87 3.32 13.97
N THR A 25 0.16 3.58 12.87
CA THR A 25 -1.15 4.25 12.88
C THR A 25 -2.27 3.22 12.68
N GLN A 26 -3.31 3.29 13.50
CA GLN A 26 -4.41 2.33 13.51
C GLN A 26 -5.76 3.06 13.63
N PHE A 27 -6.00 4.02 12.72
CA PHE A 27 -7.27 4.74 12.67
C PHE A 27 -8.36 3.88 12.00
N THR A 28 -9.48 3.68 12.68
CA THR A 28 -10.60 2.90 12.15
C THR A 28 -11.07 3.40 10.79
N GLY A 29 -11.10 2.53 9.78
CA GLY A 29 -11.52 2.86 8.42
C GLY A 29 -10.42 3.49 7.54
N HIS A 30 -9.20 3.66 8.06
CA HIS A 30 -8.04 4.16 7.33
C HIS A 30 -6.99 3.05 7.19
N PRO A 31 -6.11 3.15 6.18
CA PRO A 31 -4.97 2.25 6.07
C PRO A 31 -4.01 2.42 7.25
N THR A 32 -3.34 1.34 7.63
CA THR A 32 -2.25 1.37 8.60
C THR A 32 -0.99 1.92 7.93
N GLU A 33 -0.38 2.94 8.52
CA GLU A 33 0.93 3.46 8.10
C GLU A 33 1.96 3.19 9.19
N THR A 34 3.23 3.05 8.79
CA THR A 34 4.35 2.92 9.73
C THR A 34 5.40 3.98 9.41
N HIS A 35 5.68 4.86 10.38
CA HIS A 35 6.77 5.82 10.30
C HIS A 35 7.96 5.32 11.11
N ASN A 36 9.11 5.22 10.46
CA ASN A 36 10.36 4.80 11.09
C ASN A 36 11.25 6.03 11.33
N VAL A 37 11.83 6.10 12.52
CA VAL A 37 12.85 7.08 12.90
C VAL A 37 14.03 6.32 13.46
N LEU A 38 15.21 6.45 12.85
CA LEU A 38 16.42 5.86 13.41
C LEU A 38 16.88 6.70 14.61
N LEU A 39 17.41 6.03 15.63
CA LEU A 39 17.99 6.70 16.81
C LEU A 39 19.14 7.65 16.43
N THR A 40 19.85 7.34 15.35
CA THR A 40 20.91 8.19 14.78
C THR A 40 20.40 9.45 14.09
N GLU A 41 19.09 9.55 13.80
CA GLU A 41 18.49 10.72 13.16
C GLU A 41 17.79 11.64 14.17
N LEU A 42 17.93 11.40 15.49
CA LEU A 42 17.27 12.19 16.52
C LEU A 42 17.77 13.63 16.64
N ASP A 43 18.94 13.93 16.08
CA ASP A 43 19.46 15.29 15.95
C ASP A 43 18.78 16.09 14.83
N GLN A 44 18.07 15.41 13.92
CA GLN A 44 17.37 16.05 12.81
C GLN A 44 16.08 16.73 13.29
N PRO A 45 15.88 18.01 12.96
CA PRO A 45 14.71 18.77 13.43
C PRO A 45 13.39 18.17 12.94
N ASP A 46 13.35 17.64 11.72
CA ASP A 46 12.14 17.05 11.14
C ASP A 46 11.71 15.75 11.86
N ARG A 47 12.69 14.93 12.30
CA ARG A 47 12.43 13.71 13.07
C ARG A 47 11.93 14.04 14.48
N LEU A 48 12.53 15.03 15.12
CA LEU A 48 12.05 15.54 16.41
C LEU A 48 10.64 16.13 16.30
N ALA A 49 10.35 16.88 15.23
CA ALA A 49 9.03 17.41 14.97
C ALA A 49 8.00 16.29 14.80
N LEU A 50 8.33 15.23 14.05
CA LEU A 50 7.49 14.04 13.89
C LEU A 50 7.20 13.37 15.25
N LEU A 51 8.22 13.17 16.08
CA LEU A 51 8.05 12.57 17.42
C LEU A 51 7.23 13.45 18.37
N ARG A 52 7.42 14.77 18.34
CA ARG A 52 6.61 15.72 19.12
C ARG A 52 5.14 15.67 18.73
N ARG A 53 4.86 15.52 17.43
CA ARG A 53 3.51 15.48 16.88
C ARG A 53 2.67 14.35 17.45
N ILE A 54 3.29 13.24 17.87
CA ILE A 54 2.61 12.12 18.54
C ILE A 54 1.81 12.60 19.76
N TRP A 55 2.36 13.55 20.50
CA TRP A 55 1.77 14.07 21.74
C TRP A 55 0.94 15.33 21.53
N LEU A 56 1.37 16.21 20.62
CA LEU A 56 0.76 17.52 20.42
C LEU A 56 -0.40 17.48 19.43
N GLU A 57 -0.33 16.61 18.42
CA GLU A 57 -1.31 16.56 17.34
C GLU A 57 -1.44 15.13 16.77
N PRO A 58 -1.88 14.15 17.57
CA PRO A 58 -1.96 12.75 17.15
C PRO A 58 -2.87 12.55 15.93
N GLU A 59 -3.92 13.34 15.80
CA GLU A 59 -4.87 13.27 14.67
C GLU A 59 -4.21 13.60 13.31
N SER A 60 -3.09 14.32 13.29
CA SER A 60 -2.34 14.60 12.06
C SER A 60 -1.74 13.35 11.40
N PHE A 61 -1.65 12.24 12.13
CA PHE A 61 -1.23 10.95 11.61
C PHE A 61 -2.35 10.18 10.90
N ARG A 62 -3.59 10.69 10.90
CA ARG A 62 -4.71 10.06 10.20
C ARG A 62 -4.52 10.20 8.68
N PRO A 63 -4.44 9.10 7.92
CA PRO A 63 -4.36 9.18 6.45
C PRO A 63 -5.58 9.90 5.86
N ARG A 64 -5.37 10.76 4.87
CA ARG A 64 -6.46 11.53 4.24
C ARG A 64 -7.43 10.64 3.46
N LYS A 65 -6.94 9.56 2.84
CA LYS A 65 -7.75 8.59 2.11
C LYS A 65 -8.19 7.48 3.06
N THR A 66 -9.46 7.08 2.97
CA THR A 66 -9.95 5.90 3.70
C THR A 66 -9.61 4.63 2.92
N SER A 67 -9.61 3.47 3.60
CA SER A 67 -9.43 2.18 2.93
C SER A 67 -10.51 1.93 1.88
N ARG A 68 -11.73 2.43 2.11
CA ARG A 68 -12.83 2.38 1.15
C ARG A 68 -12.50 3.18 -0.12
N ASP A 69 -12.01 4.41 0.03
CA ASP A 69 -11.66 5.25 -1.13
C ASP A 69 -10.55 4.61 -1.96
N ILE A 70 -9.54 4.01 -1.32
CA ILE A 70 -8.46 3.27 -1.98
C ILE A 70 -9.02 2.07 -2.75
N THR A 71 -9.95 1.31 -2.13
CA THR A 71 -10.59 0.16 -2.77
C THR A 71 -11.44 0.58 -3.96
N GLU A 72 -12.20 1.67 -3.84
CA GLU A 72 -13.03 2.21 -4.91
C GLU A 72 -12.19 2.74 -6.07
N GLU A 73 -11.07 3.42 -5.79
CA GLU A 73 -10.12 3.90 -6.80
C GLU A 73 -9.47 2.74 -7.56
N ALA A 74 -9.08 1.67 -6.86
CA ALA A 74 -8.60 0.45 -7.48
C ALA A 74 -9.67 -0.17 -8.39
N ALA A 75 -10.89 -0.34 -7.89
CA ALA A 75 -12.01 -0.90 -8.67
C ALA A 75 -12.33 -0.07 -9.92
N LYS A 76 -12.33 1.27 -9.81
CA LYS A 76 -12.50 2.19 -10.96
C LYS A 76 -11.39 2.01 -12.00
N SER A 77 -10.15 1.85 -11.55
CA SER A 77 -9.01 1.61 -12.43
C SER A 77 -9.17 0.30 -13.21
N PHE A 78 -9.57 -0.78 -12.53
CA PHE A 78 -9.89 -2.07 -13.16
C PHE A 78 -11.06 -1.97 -14.16
N ALA A 79 -12.14 -1.28 -13.79
CA ALA A 79 -13.29 -1.10 -14.67
C ALA A 79 -12.92 -0.31 -15.95
N THR A 80 -12.08 0.71 -15.80
CA THR A 80 -11.57 1.52 -16.91
C THR A 80 -10.72 0.67 -17.85
N LEU A 81 -9.79 -0.13 -17.31
CA LEU A 81 -8.97 -1.05 -18.09
C LEU A 81 -9.83 -2.08 -18.84
N ALA A 82 -10.82 -2.67 -18.17
CA ALA A 82 -11.76 -3.61 -18.78
C ALA A 82 -12.56 -2.98 -19.93
N ALA A 83 -12.97 -1.72 -19.78
CA ALA A 83 -13.68 -0.99 -20.83
C ALA A 83 -12.77 -0.71 -22.05
N GLN A 84 -11.51 -0.35 -21.83
CA GLN A 84 -10.53 -0.14 -22.90
C GLN A 84 -10.22 -1.44 -23.68
N LEU A 85 -10.03 -2.55 -22.98
CA LEU A 85 -9.79 -3.86 -23.60
C LEU A 85 -10.98 -4.34 -24.44
N ARG A 86 -12.21 -4.09 -23.97
CA ARG A 86 -13.42 -4.39 -24.75
C ARG A 86 -13.57 -3.49 -25.98
N LYS A 87 -13.27 -2.18 -25.85
CA LYS A 87 -13.32 -1.23 -26.97
C LYS A 87 -12.33 -1.56 -28.09
N THR A 88 -11.22 -2.21 -27.77
CA THR A 88 -10.22 -2.67 -28.74
C THR A 88 -10.60 -3.98 -29.45
N GLY A 89 -11.82 -4.50 -29.22
CA GLY A 89 -12.37 -5.66 -29.93
C GLY A 89 -12.01 -7.02 -29.32
N HIS A 90 -11.42 -7.04 -28.12
CA HIS A 90 -11.10 -8.31 -27.45
C HIS A 90 -12.36 -9.00 -26.94
N ASP A 91 -12.37 -10.33 -27.03
CA ASP A 91 -13.44 -11.18 -26.51
C ASP A 91 -13.70 -10.91 -25.01
N PRO A 92 -14.94 -10.62 -24.60
CA PRO A 92 -15.26 -10.29 -23.20
C PRO A 92 -14.86 -11.37 -22.20
N GLN A 93 -14.95 -12.65 -22.56
CA GLN A 93 -14.61 -13.76 -21.69
C GLN A 93 -13.09 -13.82 -21.46
N LYS A 94 -12.29 -13.61 -22.53
CA LYS A 94 -10.83 -13.51 -22.43
C LYS A 94 -10.39 -12.32 -21.58
N VAL A 95 -11.03 -11.16 -21.74
CA VAL A 95 -10.73 -9.96 -20.93
C VAL A 95 -11.03 -10.23 -19.45
N SER A 96 -12.18 -10.84 -19.15
CA SER A 96 -12.55 -11.20 -17.77
C SER A 96 -11.52 -12.14 -17.15
N HIS A 97 -11.18 -13.22 -17.85
CA HIS A 97 -10.21 -14.19 -17.36
C HIS A 97 -8.82 -13.57 -17.11
N PHE A 98 -8.35 -12.71 -18.03
CA PHE A 98 -7.09 -12.00 -17.88
C PHE A 98 -7.08 -11.08 -16.66
N LEU A 99 -8.14 -10.28 -16.44
CA LEU A 99 -8.22 -9.39 -15.27
C LEU A 99 -8.27 -10.17 -13.96
N THR A 100 -8.95 -11.33 -13.94
CA THR A 100 -8.91 -12.23 -12.77
C THR A 100 -7.49 -12.74 -12.49
N GLN A 101 -6.74 -13.10 -13.53
CA GLN A 101 -5.33 -13.51 -13.37
C GLN A 101 -4.47 -12.36 -12.83
N CYS A 102 -4.62 -11.14 -13.36
CA CYS A 102 -3.91 -9.97 -12.83
C CYS A 102 -4.22 -9.73 -11.35
N LEU A 103 -5.49 -9.80 -10.96
CA LEU A 103 -5.90 -9.65 -9.56
C LEU A 103 -5.27 -10.72 -8.66
N PHE A 104 -5.23 -11.97 -9.12
CA PHE A 104 -4.58 -13.06 -8.38
C PHE A 104 -3.07 -12.84 -8.25
N CYS A 105 -2.40 -12.38 -9.31
CA CYS A 105 -0.97 -12.06 -9.25
C CYS A 105 -0.68 -10.94 -8.25
N PHE A 106 -1.48 -9.87 -8.21
CA PHE A 106 -1.32 -8.81 -7.21
C PHE A 106 -1.47 -9.33 -5.79
N PHE A 107 -2.47 -10.19 -5.55
CA PHE A 107 -2.65 -10.82 -4.25
C PHE A 107 -1.47 -11.74 -3.89
N ALA A 108 -1.06 -12.60 -4.81
CA ALA A 108 0.03 -13.55 -4.60
C ALA A 108 1.39 -12.86 -4.35
N GLU A 109 1.61 -11.69 -4.95
CA GLU A 109 2.77 -10.84 -4.67
C GLU A 109 2.71 -10.25 -3.27
N ASP A 110 1.56 -9.66 -2.87
CA ASP A 110 1.38 -9.03 -1.55
C ASP A 110 1.50 -10.03 -0.38
N VAL A 111 1.04 -11.27 -0.57
CA VAL A 111 1.21 -12.34 0.44
C VAL A 111 2.56 -13.06 0.38
N GLY A 112 3.46 -12.66 -0.52
CA GLY A 112 4.81 -13.22 -0.65
C GLY A 112 4.87 -14.63 -1.27
N LEU A 113 3.83 -15.05 -2.01
CA LEU A 113 3.84 -16.30 -2.79
C LEU A 113 4.64 -16.15 -4.10
N LEU A 114 4.79 -14.93 -4.59
CA LEU A 114 5.59 -14.59 -5.76
C LEU A 114 6.74 -13.65 -5.36
N PRO A 115 7.88 -13.68 -6.10
CA PRO A 115 8.94 -12.71 -5.91
C PRO A 115 8.44 -11.26 -6.05
N ASP A 116 8.94 -10.36 -5.20
CA ASP A 116 8.56 -8.94 -5.22
C ASP A 116 8.71 -8.33 -6.63
N ARG A 117 7.66 -7.63 -7.04
CA ARG A 117 7.54 -6.90 -8.30
C ARG A 117 7.68 -7.78 -9.53
N LEU A 118 7.37 -9.08 -9.44
CA LEU A 118 7.44 -9.99 -10.59
C LEU A 118 6.51 -9.52 -11.71
N PHE A 119 5.30 -9.11 -11.37
CA PHE A 119 4.33 -8.65 -12.37
C PHE A 119 4.79 -7.36 -13.06
N GLU A 120 5.28 -6.37 -12.30
CA GLU A 120 5.87 -5.15 -12.84
C GLU A 120 7.06 -5.44 -13.75
N LYS A 121 7.98 -6.32 -13.30
CA LYS A 121 9.15 -6.74 -14.10
C LYS A 121 8.73 -7.39 -15.42
N MET A 122 7.69 -8.23 -15.41
CA MET A 122 7.18 -8.87 -16.63
C MET A 122 6.55 -7.87 -17.60
N ILE A 123 5.81 -6.87 -17.11
CA ILE A 123 5.24 -5.82 -17.97
C ILE A 123 6.34 -4.98 -18.59
N ASN A 124 7.32 -4.55 -17.79
CA ASN A 124 8.44 -3.74 -18.27
C ASN A 124 9.29 -4.51 -19.30
N ALA A 125 9.55 -5.80 -19.08
CA ALA A 125 10.29 -6.62 -20.03
C ALA A 125 9.60 -6.79 -21.39
N LYS A 126 8.25 -6.69 -21.46
CA LYS A 126 7.53 -6.76 -22.74
C LYS A 126 7.50 -5.43 -23.50
N LEU A 127 7.69 -4.30 -22.84
CA LEU A 127 7.79 -2.99 -23.48
C LEU A 127 9.13 -2.82 -24.21
N ASP A 128 10.16 -3.57 -23.83
CA ASP A 128 11.49 -3.59 -24.47
C ASP A 128 11.62 -4.60 -25.63
N LEU A 129 10.54 -5.30 -26.00
CA LEU A 129 10.54 -6.12 -27.21
C LEU A 129 10.29 -5.21 -28.43
N PRO A 130 11.24 -5.12 -29.40
CA PRO A 130 10.98 -4.37 -30.62
C PRO A 130 9.79 -5.00 -31.33
N THR A 131 8.73 -4.20 -31.52
CA THR A 131 7.56 -4.54 -32.31
C THR A 131 8.04 -4.95 -33.71
N LYS A 132 8.15 -6.26 -33.97
CA LYS A 132 8.46 -6.76 -35.30
C LYS A 132 7.32 -6.34 -36.25
N THR A 133 7.73 -5.58 -37.25
CA THR A 133 6.97 -5.12 -38.42
C THR A 133 6.45 -6.31 -39.24
#